data_AF-A0A962GNW6-F1
#
_entry.id   AF-A0A962GNW6-F1
#
_cell.length_a   1.000
_cell.length_b   1.000
_cell.length_c   1.000
_cell.angle_alpha   90.00
_cell.angle_beta   90.00
_cell.angle_gamma   90.00
#
_symmetry.space_group_name_H-M   'P 1'
#
loop_
_entity.id
_entity.type
_entity.pdbx_description
1 polymer ?
#
loop_
_entity_poly.entity_id
_entity_poly.type
_entity_poly.pdbx_seq_one_letter_code
_entity_poly.pdbx_strand_id
1 'polypeptide(L)'
;QWGDGDTGAQSLLISLPDNLLVDDEGELLLSLQSSLPLAVEQVRIRLLDNDSPSLRRGIVGEAASETDPSIRAQRLGELLVGAANLGTAVELQLASGEVRFADTSPGALLHESLVPIAGDVRIRGAQTIVALGQRRLASVATGASLSLEGLVLSSGHGGADAVLINDGTLKLSDCQFRAFGSTAIRNAGALLLQRCGSVDLGQPLVQQNAGSSNLANVTLAGSAPTLWQQTGGEAEWTHVSLSSSAAEPVQVAAGALLQLRDSLLSLNGPGSSDPCSGFYTSLGGNVLGGPACTAGNGVDLRLSQAVVASVDGDHATLLPIEQVASDMRSCPQRDQLGVARGASCLPGARDAGVAFPRGLWWDPQRPGHGQHITIVQNILFMLWYTYDAEGLPVTWTAQGPLVDGRVTAALLQWRREAVTELPRAQQIGGIELRVVDGTTIHLGWGLNDGSGSGFEVLEPFRFAPQAGQSLRTGLYADNQDLGWGMTLQEEGNIAFALLYYFAADDRLRWASAQGGGGIDQRLFAQAQTGICLFCSDAAVNAQPSGEWRLQSLGPDQLRFTGQLSTAVTPGGSWIRQTVLERFDPLD
;
A
#
# COMPACT_ATOMS: atom_id res chain seq x y z
N GLN A 1 39.25 -21.76 -17.61
CA GLN A 1 39.72 -22.44 -16.39
C GLN A 1 38.53 -23.00 -15.65
N TRP A 2 38.66 -24.22 -15.12
CA TRP A 2 37.61 -24.87 -14.33
C TRP A 2 38.09 -24.95 -12.89
N GLY A 3 37.30 -24.41 -11.95
CA GLY A 3 37.64 -24.41 -10.54
C GLY A 3 36.38 -24.53 -9.70
N ASP A 4 36.51 -25.22 -8.56
CA ASP A 4 35.49 -25.26 -7.53
C ASP A 4 35.50 -23.91 -6.81
N GLY A 5 34.44 -23.11 -7.01
CA GLY A 5 34.26 -21.90 -6.21
C GLY A 5 33.92 -22.25 -4.76
N ASP A 6 34.29 -21.38 -3.82
CA ASP A 6 34.09 -21.55 -2.36
C ASP A 6 32.62 -21.76 -1.93
N THR A 7 31.66 -21.66 -2.86
CA THR A 7 30.22 -21.85 -2.64
C THR A 7 29.68 -23.17 -3.20
N GLY A 8 30.54 -24.02 -3.78
CA GLY A 8 30.13 -25.26 -4.46
C GLY A 8 29.57 -25.05 -5.87
N ALA A 9 29.52 -23.81 -6.36
CA ALA A 9 29.18 -23.51 -7.74
C ALA A 9 30.40 -23.71 -8.65
N GLN A 10 30.30 -24.61 -9.62
CA GLN A 10 31.32 -24.80 -10.66
C GLN A 10 31.24 -23.63 -11.65
N SER A 11 32.36 -22.98 -11.92
CA SER A 11 32.42 -21.88 -12.89
C SER A 11 33.45 -22.16 -13.99
N LEU A 12 33.07 -21.83 -15.24
CA LEU A 12 33.90 -21.94 -16.43
C LEU A 12 34.32 -20.54 -16.86
N LEU A 13 35.60 -20.20 -16.69
CA LEU A 13 36.15 -18.95 -17.19
C LEU A 13 36.70 -19.15 -18.62
N ILE A 14 36.13 -18.44 -19.59
CA ILE A 14 36.63 -18.38 -20.98
C ILE A 14 37.26 -17.01 -21.19
N SER A 15 38.57 -16.98 -21.45
CA SER A 15 39.30 -15.74 -21.81
C SER A 15 39.45 -15.69 -23.33
N LEU A 16 38.95 -14.63 -23.95
CA LEU A 16 39.13 -14.36 -25.37
C LEU A 16 40.32 -13.38 -25.55
N PRO A 17 41.12 -13.52 -26.61
CA PRO A 17 42.25 -12.63 -26.86
C PRO A 17 41.79 -11.23 -27.30
N ASP A 18 42.61 -10.22 -27.02
CA ASP A 18 42.33 -8.77 -27.18
C ASP A 18 42.08 -8.32 -28.63
N ASN A 19 42.22 -9.21 -29.60
CA ASN A 19 42.19 -8.95 -31.03
C ASN A 19 41.21 -9.85 -31.79
N LEU A 20 40.11 -10.24 -31.14
CA LEU A 20 39.01 -10.96 -31.79
C LEU A 20 38.30 -10.02 -32.78
N LEU A 21 38.56 -10.20 -34.07
CA LEU A 21 37.77 -9.59 -35.13
C LEU A 21 36.54 -10.47 -35.37
N VAL A 22 35.37 -9.96 -35.03
CA VAL A 22 34.08 -10.53 -35.46
C VAL A 22 33.86 -10.07 -36.91
N ASP A 23 33.42 -10.97 -37.78
CA ASP A 23 33.18 -10.63 -39.18
C ASP A 23 31.99 -9.67 -39.35
N ASP A 24 31.75 -9.25 -40.59
CA ASP A 24 30.77 -8.24 -40.96
C ASP A 24 29.31 -8.65 -40.65
N GLU A 25 29.07 -9.90 -40.21
CA GLU A 25 27.77 -10.41 -39.79
C GLU A 25 27.59 -10.43 -38.25
N GLY A 26 28.64 -10.14 -37.48
CA GLY A 26 28.54 -9.82 -36.05
C GLY A 26 28.31 -11.01 -35.10
N GLU A 27 28.35 -12.26 -35.56
CA GLU A 27 28.07 -13.43 -34.71
C GLU A 27 29.33 -14.17 -34.25
N LEU A 28 29.52 -14.25 -32.94
CA LEU A 28 30.51 -15.13 -32.30
C LEU A 28 29.82 -16.37 -31.72
N LEU A 29 29.90 -17.50 -32.43
CA LEU A 29 29.23 -18.73 -32.03
C LEU A 29 30.16 -19.64 -31.20
N LEU A 30 29.96 -19.67 -29.88
CA LEU A 30 30.68 -20.56 -28.95
C LEU A 30 29.86 -21.82 -28.68
N SER A 31 30.21 -22.94 -29.32
CA SER A 31 29.58 -24.23 -29.08
C SER A 31 30.32 -25.02 -27.98
N LEU A 32 29.69 -25.21 -26.83
CA LEU A 32 30.19 -26.07 -25.75
C LEU A 32 29.60 -27.48 -25.90
N GLN A 33 30.42 -28.47 -26.24
CA GLN A 33 30.03 -29.88 -26.20
C GLN A 33 30.51 -30.52 -24.89
N SER A 34 29.58 -30.93 -24.04
CA SER A 34 29.84 -31.75 -22.85
C SER A 34 29.46 -33.20 -23.12
N SER A 35 30.31 -34.16 -22.73
CA SER A 35 30.01 -35.59 -22.77
C SER A 35 29.33 -36.11 -21.48
N LEU A 36 29.04 -35.23 -20.52
CA LEU A 36 28.37 -35.55 -19.25
C LEU A 36 27.06 -34.74 -19.10
N PRO A 37 26.04 -35.30 -18.42
CA PRO A 37 24.75 -34.63 -18.22
C PRO A 37 24.88 -33.60 -17.10
N LEU A 38 25.39 -32.42 -17.42
CA LEU A 38 25.37 -31.26 -16.51
C LEU A 38 24.34 -30.26 -17.02
N ALA A 39 23.37 -29.93 -16.16
CA ALA A 39 22.46 -28.80 -16.38
C ALA A 39 23.26 -27.50 -16.13
N VAL A 40 23.64 -26.81 -17.20
CA VAL A 40 24.27 -25.48 -17.10
C VAL A 40 23.15 -24.47 -16.93
N GLU A 41 22.98 -23.93 -15.72
CA GLU A 41 21.86 -23.06 -15.39
C GLU A 41 22.12 -21.58 -15.75
N GLN A 42 23.40 -21.15 -15.88
CA GLN A 42 23.75 -19.78 -16.27
C GLN A 42 25.14 -19.69 -16.93
N VAL A 43 25.23 -18.88 -17.99
CA VAL A 43 26.50 -18.41 -18.61
C VAL A 43 26.56 -16.89 -18.43
N ARG A 44 27.65 -16.37 -17.86
CA ARG A 44 27.93 -14.91 -17.82
C ARG A 44 29.15 -14.59 -18.66
N ILE A 45 29.00 -13.62 -19.56
CA ILE A 45 30.09 -13.05 -20.35
C ILE A 45 30.34 -11.64 -19.81
N ARG A 46 31.60 -11.33 -19.47
CA ARG A 46 32.02 -10.01 -18.99
C ARG A 46 33.06 -9.47 -19.96
N LEU A 47 32.76 -8.37 -20.62
CA LEU A 47 33.72 -7.64 -21.44
C LEU A 47 34.50 -6.69 -20.52
N LEU A 48 35.83 -6.72 -20.61
CA LEU A 48 36.72 -5.83 -19.86
C LEU A 48 37.17 -4.69 -20.77
N ASP A 49 37.05 -3.47 -20.23
CA ASP A 49 37.62 -2.17 -20.62
C ASP A 49 38.12 -2.01 -22.07
N ASN A 50 37.44 -1.18 -22.86
CA ASN A 50 37.89 -0.84 -24.22
C ASN A 50 37.77 0.66 -24.50
N ASP A 51 38.89 1.36 -24.45
CA ASP A 51 38.99 2.83 -24.55
C ASP A 51 39.26 3.31 -25.99
N SER A 52 38.73 2.62 -27.00
CA SER A 52 38.99 2.93 -28.42
C SER A 52 38.01 3.98 -29.01
N PRO A 53 38.49 5.14 -29.52
CA PRO A 53 37.65 6.21 -30.07
C PRO A 53 36.91 5.87 -31.37
N SER A 54 37.30 4.81 -32.09
CA SER A 54 36.72 4.46 -33.40
C SER A 54 35.35 3.80 -33.31
N LEU A 55 35.05 3.08 -32.23
CA LEU A 55 33.72 2.51 -31.96
C LEU A 55 32.68 3.59 -31.61
N ARG A 56 33.12 4.72 -31.03
CA ARG A 56 32.23 5.80 -30.55
C ARG A 56 31.55 6.61 -31.68
N ARG A 57 32.11 6.64 -32.89
CA ARG A 57 31.53 7.39 -34.03
C ARG A 57 30.66 6.56 -34.97
N GLY A 58 30.85 5.24 -35.03
CA GLY A 58 30.08 4.37 -35.92
C GLY A 58 28.64 4.16 -35.47
N ILE A 59 28.44 3.90 -34.18
CA ILE A 59 27.16 3.42 -33.65
C ILE A 59 26.10 4.54 -33.54
N VAL A 60 26.52 5.77 -33.20
CA VAL A 60 25.62 6.94 -33.15
C VAL A 60 25.15 7.37 -34.54
N GLY A 61 25.98 7.13 -35.57
CA GLY A 61 25.63 7.43 -36.97
C GLY A 61 24.55 6.52 -37.54
N GLU A 62 24.52 5.24 -37.15
CA GLU A 62 23.55 4.26 -37.64
C GLU A 62 22.18 4.34 -36.97
N ALA A 63 22.09 4.68 -35.68
CA ALA A 63 20.79 4.86 -35.02
C ALA A 63 20.03 6.09 -35.57
N ALA A 64 20.75 7.12 -36.01
CA ALA A 64 20.17 8.32 -36.60
C ALA A 64 19.66 8.12 -38.03
N SER A 65 20.18 7.14 -38.77
CA SER A 65 19.74 6.81 -40.13
C SER A 65 18.58 5.81 -40.19
N GLU A 66 18.22 5.17 -39.07
CA GLU A 66 17.16 4.15 -39.03
C GLU A 66 15.76 4.78 -39.17
N THR A 67 15.04 4.49 -40.25
CA THR A 67 13.75 5.16 -40.54
C THR A 67 12.57 4.61 -39.73
N ASP A 68 12.68 3.39 -39.19
CA ASP A 68 11.63 2.79 -38.40
C ASP A 68 11.66 3.28 -36.93
N PRO A 69 10.59 3.94 -36.42
CA PRO A 69 10.55 4.48 -35.06
C PRO A 69 10.73 3.43 -33.95
N SER A 70 10.28 2.19 -34.19
CA SER A 70 10.32 1.11 -33.21
C SER A 70 11.73 0.50 -33.09
N ILE A 71 12.38 0.28 -34.24
CA ILE A 71 13.76 -0.22 -34.30
C ILE A 71 14.73 0.84 -33.79
N ARG A 72 14.49 2.12 -34.13
CA ARG A 72 15.26 3.25 -33.59
C ARG A 72 15.14 3.33 -32.07
N ALA A 73 13.93 3.21 -31.50
CA ALA A 73 13.71 3.22 -30.05
C ALA A 73 14.37 2.03 -29.34
N GLN A 74 14.32 0.84 -29.93
CA GLN A 74 14.99 -0.36 -29.40
C GLN A 74 16.51 -0.20 -29.39
N ARG A 75 17.11 0.20 -30.52
CA ARG A 75 18.57 0.42 -30.62
C ARG A 75 19.06 1.51 -29.68
N LEU A 76 18.26 2.57 -29.47
CA LEU A 76 18.56 3.60 -28.46
C LEU A 76 18.50 3.05 -27.03
N GLY A 77 17.55 2.15 -26.74
CA GLY A 77 17.47 1.46 -25.45
C GLY A 77 18.71 0.59 -25.16
N GLU A 78 19.16 -0.17 -26.14
CA GLU A 78 20.38 -1.00 -26.05
C GLU A 78 21.65 -0.13 -25.88
N LEU A 79 21.71 1.02 -26.56
CA LEU A 79 22.80 1.99 -26.44
C LEU A 79 22.91 2.59 -25.03
N LEU A 80 21.77 2.90 -24.40
CA LEU A 80 21.70 3.49 -23.07
C LEU A 80 22.18 2.52 -21.97
N VAL A 81 21.85 1.24 -22.10
CA VAL A 81 22.33 0.19 -21.18
C VAL A 81 23.85 0.03 -21.29
N GLY A 82 24.42 0.18 -22.48
CA GLY A 82 25.87 0.19 -22.70
C GLY A 82 26.56 1.41 -22.07
N ALA A 83 26.03 2.62 -22.29
CA ALA A 83 26.63 3.86 -21.81
C ALA A 83 26.57 4.03 -20.29
N ALA A 84 25.49 3.59 -19.65
CA ALA A 84 25.32 3.62 -18.19
C ALA A 84 26.39 2.78 -17.46
N ASN A 85 26.81 1.66 -18.05
CA ASN A 85 27.86 0.79 -17.50
C ASN A 85 29.28 1.38 -17.69
N LEU A 86 29.45 2.35 -18.59
CA LEU A 86 30.75 2.93 -18.95
C LEU A 86 30.94 4.37 -18.42
N GLY A 87 29.98 4.93 -17.69
CA GLY A 87 30.05 6.32 -17.20
C GLY A 87 30.15 7.35 -18.33
N THR A 88 29.61 7.05 -19.52
CA THR A 88 29.69 7.91 -20.70
C THR A 88 28.39 8.69 -20.90
N ALA A 89 28.52 9.96 -21.31
CA ALA A 89 27.39 10.85 -21.58
C ALA A 89 26.68 10.49 -22.89
N VAL A 90 25.35 10.53 -22.89
CA VAL A 90 24.50 10.34 -24.08
C VAL A 90 23.40 11.39 -24.09
N GLU A 91 23.37 12.24 -25.12
CA GLU A 91 22.27 13.18 -25.39
C GLU A 91 21.17 12.46 -26.17
N LEU A 92 19.91 12.52 -25.70
CA LEU A 92 18.75 11.95 -26.39
C LEU A 92 17.72 13.02 -26.73
N GLN A 93 17.45 13.20 -28.02
CA GLN A 93 16.34 14.01 -28.53
C GLN A 93 15.18 13.10 -28.94
N LEU A 94 14.09 13.10 -28.17
CA LEU A 94 12.89 12.32 -28.45
C LEU A 94 11.74 13.24 -28.85
N ALA A 95 11.24 13.08 -30.08
CA ALA A 95 10.04 13.77 -30.54
C ALA A 95 8.75 13.10 -30.03
N SER A 96 8.75 11.76 -29.90
CA SER A 96 7.69 10.92 -29.34
C SER A 96 8.19 9.48 -29.18
N GLY A 97 7.70 8.71 -28.22
CA GLY A 97 8.02 7.27 -28.11
C GLY A 97 7.96 6.68 -26.69
N GLU A 98 8.18 5.37 -26.57
CA GLU A 98 8.30 4.65 -25.29
C GLU A 98 9.75 4.20 -25.07
N VAL A 99 10.31 4.50 -23.90
CA VAL A 99 11.63 4.03 -23.45
C VAL A 99 11.43 3.08 -22.26
N ARG A 100 11.91 1.85 -22.38
CA ARG A 100 11.88 0.84 -21.31
C ARG A 100 13.28 0.55 -20.83
N PHE A 101 13.51 0.66 -19.52
CA PHE A 101 14.75 0.20 -18.91
C PHE A 101 14.59 -1.24 -18.43
N ALA A 102 15.51 -2.13 -18.83
CA ALA A 102 15.53 -3.51 -18.36
C ALA A 102 15.92 -3.58 -16.87
N ASP A 103 15.37 -4.57 -16.17
CA ASP A 103 15.31 -4.68 -14.70
C ASP A 103 16.67 -5.02 -14.02
N THR A 104 17.76 -5.15 -14.79
CA THR A 104 18.89 -5.99 -14.38
C THR A 104 20.17 -5.26 -13.92
N SER A 105 20.16 -3.94 -13.73
CA SER A 105 21.38 -3.23 -13.29
C SER A 105 21.06 -2.02 -12.41
N PRO A 106 21.49 -1.95 -11.14
CA PRO A 106 21.17 -0.82 -10.28
C PRO A 106 21.89 0.46 -10.74
N GLY A 107 21.13 1.41 -11.29
CA GLY A 107 21.58 2.79 -11.54
C GLY A 107 21.83 3.09 -13.00
N ALA A 108 20.80 3.53 -13.72
CA ALA A 108 20.98 4.24 -14.99
C ALA A 108 21.31 5.72 -14.67
N LEU A 109 22.57 6.09 -14.85
CA LEU A 109 23.00 7.49 -14.74
C LEU A 109 22.66 8.23 -16.03
N LEU A 110 21.65 9.10 -15.98
CA LEU A 110 21.45 10.11 -17.02
C LEU A 110 22.33 11.31 -16.68
N HIS A 111 23.46 11.42 -17.39
CA HIS A 111 24.47 12.46 -17.11
C HIS A 111 24.19 13.80 -17.84
N GLU A 112 23.19 13.83 -18.75
CA GLU A 112 22.78 15.02 -19.50
C GLU A 112 21.26 15.26 -19.46
N SER A 113 20.84 16.51 -19.68
CA SER A 113 19.44 16.93 -19.68
C SER A 113 18.63 16.18 -20.74
N LEU A 114 17.44 15.69 -20.38
CA LEU A 114 16.43 15.41 -21.39
C LEU A 114 16.04 16.74 -22.03
N VAL A 115 16.25 16.77 -23.35
CA VAL A 115 15.87 17.84 -24.27
C VAL A 115 14.39 18.19 -24.09
N PRO A 116 13.95 19.42 -24.45
CA PRO A 116 12.53 19.75 -24.53
C PRO A 116 11.72 18.63 -25.19
N ILE A 117 10.79 18.06 -24.43
CA ILE A 117 9.88 17.03 -24.88
C ILE A 117 8.75 17.74 -25.62
N ALA A 118 8.68 17.50 -26.94
CA ALA A 118 7.70 18.15 -27.83
C ALA A 118 6.51 17.25 -28.20
N GLY A 119 6.50 15.98 -27.75
CA GLY A 119 5.41 15.03 -27.98
C GLY A 119 5.23 14.07 -26.82
N ASP A 120 4.60 12.92 -27.07
CA ASP A 120 4.27 11.97 -26.03
C ASP A 120 5.44 11.01 -25.75
N VAL A 121 5.98 11.08 -24.54
CA VAL A 121 7.09 10.24 -24.08
C VAL A 121 6.67 9.46 -22.84
N ARG A 122 6.91 8.14 -22.86
CA ARG A 122 6.69 7.27 -21.71
C ARG A 122 7.97 6.57 -21.32
N ILE A 123 8.32 6.66 -20.04
CA ILE A 123 9.49 6.02 -19.44
C ILE A 123 9.01 5.09 -18.32
N ARG A 124 9.38 3.81 -18.40
CA ARG A 124 9.07 2.79 -17.38
C ARG A 124 10.34 2.07 -16.92
N GLY A 125 10.46 1.83 -15.61
CA GLY A 125 11.46 0.93 -15.05
C GLY A 125 11.64 1.11 -13.54
N ALA A 126 12.12 0.08 -12.83
CA ALA A 126 12.37 0.09 -11.39
C ALA A 126 13.69 0.79 -10.99
N GLN A 127 14.19 1.68 -11.83
CA GLN A 127 15.55 2.22 -11.77
C GLN A 127 15.63 3.52 -10.98
N THR A 128 16.79 3.75 -10.36
CA THR A 128 17.13 5.08 -9.85
C THR A 128 17.69 5.91 -10.98
N ILE A 129 16.99 7.00 -11.30
CA ILE A 129 17.50 8.06 -12.16
C ILE A 129 18.12 9.11 -11.24
N VAL A 130 19.45 9.15 -11.21
CA VAL A 130 20.20 10.18 -10.49
C VAL A 130 20.58 11.27 -11.48
N ALA A 131 20.05 12.48 -11.29
CA ALA A 131 20.51 13.67 -12.00
C ALA A 131 21.80 14.17 -11.30
N LEU A 132 22.96 13.65 -11.69
CA LEU A 132 24.23 14.09 -11.12
C LEU A 132 24.65 15.44 -11.72
N GLY A 133 24.70 16.48 -10.89
CA GLY A 133 25.36 17.76 -11.20
C GLY A 133 24.65 18.69 -12.21
N GLN A 134 23.53 18.27 -12.78
CA GLN A 134 22.79 19.05 -13.77
C GLN A 134 21.60 19.80 -13.17
N ARG A 135 21.24 20.91 -13.84
CA ARG A 135 20.21 21.86 -13.39
C ARG A 135 18.78 21.42 -13.76
N ARG A 136 18.59 20.55 -14.78
CA ARG A 136 17.26 20.16 -15.31
C ARG A 136 17.30 18.73 -15.87
N LEU A 137 16.42 17.85 -15.39
CA LEU A 137 16.25 16.49 -15.91
C LEU A 137 15.37 16.48 -17.16
N ALA A 138 14.22 17.13 -17.16
CA ALA A 138 13.33 17.22 -18.34
C ALA A 138 12.52 18.51 -18.37
N SER A 139 12.17 18.97 -19.57
CA SER A 139 11.21 20.07 -19.81
C SER A 139 10.11 19.58 -20.74
N VAL A 140 8.87 19.54 -20.29
CA VAL A 140 7.70 19.13 -21.08
C VAL A 140 7.06 20.37 -21.68
N ALA A 141 7.07 20.49 -23.01
CA ALA A 141 6.49 21.65 -23.69
C ALA A 141 4.96 21.62 -23.67
N THR A 142 4.34 22.78 -23.90
CA THR A 142 2.88 22.88 -24.06
C THR A 142 2.39 21.95 -25.18
N GLY A 143 1.39 21.12 -24.88
CA GLY A 143 0.85 20.12 -25.81
C GLY A 143 1.60 18.78 -25.83
N ALA A 144 2.74 18.67 -25.15
CA ALA A 144 3.47 17.41 -24.98
C ALA A 144 3.04 16.68 -23.70
N SER A 145 3.33 15.38 -23.62
CA SER A 145 3.15 14.60 -22.40
C SER A 145 4.38 13.78 -22.03
N LEU A 146 4.68 13.70 -20.73
CA LEU A 146 5.70 12.83 -20.16
C LEU A 146 5.07 11.95 -19.09
N SER A 147 5.19 10.64 -19.24
CA SER A 147 4.78 9.66 -18.22
C SER A 147 5.99 8.92 -17.67
N LEU A 148 6.25 9.04 -16.37
CA LEU A 148 7.31 8.31 -15.65
C LEU A 148 6.66 7.31 -14.68
N GLU A 149 7.09 6.04 -14.72
CA GLU A 149 6.51 4.96 -13.91
C GLU A 149 7.59 4.08 -13.28
N GLY A 150 7.55 3.90 -11.95
CA GLY A 150 8.45 3.02 -11.20
C GLY A 150 9.81 3.62 -10.82
N LEU A 151 10.00 4.93 -11.00
CA LEU A 151 11.32 5.56 -10.96
C LEU A 151 11.66 6.19 -9.61
N VAL A 152 12.94 6.09 -9.21
CA VAL A 152 13.50 6.89 -8.11
C VAL A 152 14.21 8.10 -8.71
N LEU A 153 13.68 9.29 -8.48
CA LEU A 153 14.24 10.58 -8.92
C LEU A 153 15.08 11.17 -7.79
N SER A 154 16.37 11.39 -8.06
CA SER A 154 17.31 11.99 -7.11
C SER A 154 18.08 13.13 -7.76
N SER A 155 18.31 14.22 -7.03
CA SER A 155 19.19 15.31 -7.50
C SER A 155 20.57 15.25 -6.87
N GLY A 156 21.59 15.55 -7.66
CA GLY A 156 22.93 15.87 -7.15
C GLY A 156 22.91 17.18 -6.34
N HIS A 157 23.75 17.27 -5.33
CA HIS A 157 23.81 18.45 -4.45
C HIS A 157 24.20 19.71 -5.24
N GLY A 158 23.41 20.80 -5.14
CA GLY A 158 23.91 22.17 -5.37
C GLY A 158 23.37 23.00 -6.56
N GLY A 159 22.25 22.63 -7.20
CA GLY A 159 21.60 23.48 -8.22
C GLY A 159 20.47 24.37 -7.66
N ALA A 160 20.10 25.45 -8.35
CA ALA A 160 18.93 26.31 -8.02
C ALA A 160 17.73 26.09 -8.96
N ASP A 161 17.88 25.22 -9.96
CA ASP A 161 16.87 24.98 -10.98
C ASP A 161 16.02 23.75 -10.66
N ALA A 162 14.80 23.72 -11.23
CA ALA A 162 13.88 22.62 -11.03
C ALA A 162 14.31 21.38 -11.82
N VAL A 163 14.16 20.19 -11.23
CA VAL A 163 14.53 18.93 -11.90
C VAL A 163 13.56 18.60 -13.03
N LEU A 164 12.26 18.78 -12.83
CA LEU A 164 11.25 18.65 -13.87
C LEU A 164 10.55 19.99 -14.08
N ILE A 165 10.51 20.47 -15.32
CA ILE A 165 9.73 21.63 -15.74
C ILE A 165 8.59 21.13 -16.61
N ASN A 166 7.35 21.44 -16.28
CA ASN A 166 6.18 20.99 -17.05
C ASN A 166 5.29 22.17 -17.47
N ASP A 167 5.25 22.45 -18.77
CA ASP A 167 4.27 23.34 -19.41
C ASP A 167 3.18 22.55 -20.17
N GLY A 168 3.27 21.22 -20.18
CA GLY A 168 2.36 20.26 -20.84
C GLY A 168 1.66 19.33 -19.84
N THR A 169 1.66 18.02 -20.10
CA THR A 169 1.11 17.00 -19.18
C THR A 169 2.21 16.13 -18.59
N LEU A 170 2.40 16.17 -17.27
CA LEU A 170 3.36 15.34 -16.55
C LEU A 170 2.61 14.32 -15.68
N LYS A 171 2.81 13.03 -15.97
CA LYS A 171 2.26 11.92 -15.20
C LYS A 171 3.39 11.16 -14.50
N LEU A 172 3.31 11.05 -13.18
CA LEU A 172 4.26 10.34 -12.34
C LEU A 172 3.50 9.28 -11.55
N SER A 173 3.86 8.00 -11.72
CA SER A 173 3.28 6.89 -10.98
C SER A 173 4.35 6.01 -10.34
N ASP A 174 4.10 5.52 -9.12
CA ASP A 174 5.00 4.58 -8.43
C ASP A 174 6.43 5.13 -8.30
N CYS A 175 6.54 6.40 -7.91
CA CYS A 175 7.81 7.13 -7.94
C CYS A 175 8.34 7.48 -6.55
N GLN A 176 9.66 7.60 -6.39
CA GLN A 176 10.28 8.11 -5.16
C GLN A 176 11.14 9.34 -5.46
N PHE A 177 10.99 10.40 -4.68
CA PHE A 177 11.82 11.59 -4.72
C PHE A 177 12.82 11.57 -3.56
N ARG A 178 14.12 11.76 -3.85
CA ARG A 178 15.17 11.82 -2.82
C ARG A 178 16.06 13.06 -2.95
N ALA A 179 16.35 13.70 -1.81
CA ALA A 179 17.46 14.63 -1.61
C ALA A 179 17.56 15.76 -2.64
N PHE A 180 16.64 16.72 -2.57
CA PHE A 180 16.68 17.92 -3.42
C PHE A 180 17.21 19.15 -2.68
N GLY A 181 18.28 19.73 -3.22
CA GLY A 181 18.76 21.07 -2.87
C GLY A 181 18.02 22.19 -3.62
N SER A 182 17.11 21.86 -4.53
CA SER A 182 16.25 22.75 -5.32
C SER A 182 14.82 22.23 -5.43
N THR A 183 13.96 22.94 -6.16
CA THR A 183 12.60 22.46 -6.44
C THR A 183 12.61 21.18 -7.27
N ALA A 184 11.90 20.11 -6.88
CA ALA A 184 11.91 18.89 -7.70
C ALA A 184 11.06 19.05 -8.98
N ILE A 185 9.87 19.66 -8.86
CA ILE A 185 8.93 19.86 -9.96
C ILE A 185 8.47 21.32 -9.98
N ARG A 186 8.67 21.99 -11.11
CA ARG A 186 8.00 23.26 -11.43
C ARG A 186 6.93 22.99 -12.49
N ASN A 187 5.67 23.11 -12.12
CA ASN A 187 4.54 22.80 -13.00
C ASN A 187 3.74 24.06 -13.36
N ALA A 188 3.53 24.30 -14.65
CA ALA A 188 2.59 25.26 -15.21
C ALA A 188 1.49 24.60 -16.06
N GLY A 189 1.56 23.29 -16.28
CA GLY A 189 0.59 22.50 -17.02
C GLY A 189 -0.25 21.55 -16.15
N ALA A 190 -0.63 20.39 -16.72
CA ALA A 190 -1.35 19.34 -16.01
C ALA A 190 -0.37 18.38 -15.31
N LEU A 191 -0.50 18.20 -13.99
CA LEU A 191 0.32 17.29 -13.20
C LEU A 191 -0.54 16.18 -12.58
N LEU A 192 -0.18 14.93 -12.82
CA LEU A 192 -0.79 13.75 -12.18
C LEU A 192 0.27 13.00 -11.39
N LEU A 193 0.11 12.92 -10.08
CA LEU A 193 1.00 12.22 -9.15
C LEU A 193 0.23 11.09 -8.48
N GLN A 194 0.66 9.84 -8.67
CA GLN A 194 -0.03 8.68 -8.15
C GLN A 194 0.95 7.71 -7.45
N ARG A 195 0.68 7.33 -6.19
CA ARG A 195 1.54 6.40 -5.44
C ARG A 195 3.02 6.83 -5.39
N CYS A 196 3.25 8.12 -5.20
CA CYS A 196 4.59 8.67 -5.12
C CYS A 196 4.97 9.05 -3.68
N GLY A 197 6.25 8.84 -3.32
CA GLY A 197 6.81 9.16 -2.01
C GLY A 197 7.97 10.15 -2.08
N SER A 198 8.20 10.94 -1.04
CA SER A 198 9.45 11.71 -0.88
C SER A 198 10.15 11.44 0.44
N VAL A 199 11.48 11.49 0.44
CA VAL A 199 12.32 11.39 1.64
C VAL A 199 13.41 12.47 1.59
N ASP A 200 13.61 13.17 2.71
CA ASP A 200 14.70 14.14 2.94
C ASP A 200 14.80 15.26 1.90
N LEU A 201 13.73 16.03 1.74
CA LEU A 201 13.75 17.23 0.89
C LEU A 201 14.25 18.45 1.67
N GLY A 202 15.25 19.16 1.13
CA GLY A 202 15.74 20.44 1.67
C GLY A 202 15.07 21.67 1.05
N GLN A 203 14.27 21.50 0.00
CA GLN A 203 13.54 22.54 -0.74
C GLN A 203 12.15 22.03 -1.19
N PRO A 204 11.25 22.90 -1.73
CA PRO A 204 9.91 22.50 -2.16
C PRO A 204 9.93 21.35 -3.16
N LEU A 205 9.12 20.32 -2.91
CA LEU A 205 9.00 19.23 -3.87
C LEU A 205 8.32 19.74 -5.14
N VAL A 206 7.20 20.43 -4.98
CA VAL A 206 6.37 20.88 -6.10
C VAL A 206 6.06 22.37 -5.96
N GLN A 207 6.35 23.09 -7.03
CA GLN A 207 5.92 24.46 -7.25
C GLN A 207 4.93 24.49 -8.42
N GLN A 208 3.64 24.57 -8.10
CA GLN A 208 2.52 24.66 -9.03
C GLN A 208 2.26 26.15 -9.35
N ASN A 209 2.69 26.61 -10.52
CA ASN A 209 2.53 27.99 -10.95
C ASN A 209 1.19 28.28 -11.63
N ALA A 210 0.72 27.34 -12.46
CA ALA A 210 -0.51 27.43 -13.23
C ALA A 210 -0.99 26.03 -13.61
N GLY A 211 -2.20 25.88 -14.17
CA GLY A 211 -2.72 24.61 -14.64
C GLY A 211 -3.45 23.80 -13.56
N SER A 212 -3.54 22.48 -13.74
CA SER A 212 -4.24 21.58 -12.82
C SER A 212 -3.29 20.55 -12.23
N SER A 213 -3.46 20.19 -10.96
CA SER A 213 -2.74 19.09 -10.33
C SER A 213 -3.69 18.10 -9.67
N ASN A 214 -3.45 16.80 -9.85
CA ASN A 214 -4.19 15.74 -9.19
C ASN A 214 -3.21 14.79 -8.50
N LEU A 215 -3.34 14.69 -7.18
CA LEU A 215 -2.49 13.86 -6.32
C LEU A 215 -3.35 12.74 -5.72
N ALA A 216 -2.90 11.49 -5.89
CA ALA A 216 -3.59 10.31 -5.35
C ALA A 216 -2.61 9.36 -4.66
N ASN A 217 -2.84 9.05 -3.38
CA ASN A 217 -1.99 8.15 -2.58
C ASN A 217 -0.52 8.63 -2.54
N VAL A 218 -0.31 9.91 -2.22
CA VAL A 218 1.02 10.55 -2.24
C VAL A 218 1.49 10.81 -0.82
N THR A 219 2.73 10.42 -0.50
CA THR A 219 3.35 10.69 0.81
C THR A 219 4.53 11.65 0.63
N LEU A 220 4.41 12.88 1.10
CA LEU A 220 5.52 13.84 1.07
C LEU A 220 6.08 14.04 2.46
N ALA A 221 7.34 13.68 2.64
CA ALA A 221 8.11 13.96 3.84
C ALA A 221 9.37 14.76 3.51
N GLY A 222 9.67 15.78 4.34
CA GLY A 222 10.89 16.57 4.19
C GLY A 222 11.03 17.68 5.23
N SER A 223 12.26 18.18 5.38
CA SER A 223 12.63 19.27 6.28
C SER A 223 12.56 20.65 5.61
N ALA A 224 12.28 20.69 4.31
CA ALA A 224 12.10 21.91 3.53
C ALA A 224 11.04 22.84 4.16
N PRO A 225 11.26 24.17 4.14
CA PRO A 225 10.31 25.14 4.69
C PRO A 225 8.92 25.04 4.08
N THR A 226 8.85 24.62 2.81
CA THR A 226 7.61 24.35 2.08
C THR A 226 7.82 23.08 1.29
N LEU A 227 6.86 22.15 1.29
CA LEU A 227 6.87 20.93 0.47
C LEU A 227 6.04 21.11 -0.80
N TRP A 228 4.94 21.86 -0.70
CA TRP A 228 4.05 22.18 -1.82
C TRP A 228 3.76 23.68 -1.87
N GLN A 229 4.04 24.32 -2.99
CA GLN A 229 3.70 25.73 -3.22
C GLN A 229 2.80 25.84 -4.45
N GLN A 230 1.59 26.36 -4.28
CA GLN A 230 0.64 26.63 -5.36
C GLN A 230 0.44 28.12 -5.51
N THR A 231 0.94 28.70 -6.59
CA THR A 231 0.77 30.14 -6.87
C THR A 231 -0.39 30.43 -7.82
N GLY A 232 -0.96 29.40 -8.46
CA GLY A 232 -2.14 29.51 -9.32
C GLY A 232 -2.70 28.15 -9.73
N GLY A 233 -3.87 28.16 -10.38
CA GLY A 233 -4.52 26.94 -10.90
C GLY A 233 -5.34 26.15 -9.88
N GLU A 234 -5.73 24.93 -10.25
CA GLU A 234 -6.55 24.02 -9.44
C GLU A 234 -5.74 22.80 -9.00
N ALA A 235 -5.95 22.35 -7.76
CA ALA A 235 -5.34 21.16 -7.20
C ALA A 235 -6.39 20.30 -6.52
N GLU A 236 -6.38 18.99 -6.79
CA GLU A 236 -7.22 17.99 -6.14
C GLU A 236 -6.33 16.91 -5.52
N TRP A 237 -6.45 16.71 -4.21
CA TRP A 237 -5.66 15.74 -3.45
C TRP A 237 -6.58 14.67 -2.87
N THR A 238 -6.22 13.41 -3.06
CA THR A 238 -6.93 12.24 -2.54
C THR A 238 -5.92 11.32 -1.84
N HIS A 239 -6.14 11.02 -0.55
CA HIS A 239 -5.20 10.20 0.25
C HIS A 239 -3.75 10.72 0.24
N VAL A 240 -3.57 12.03 0.42
CA VAL A 240 -2.24 12.64 0.51
C VAL A 240 -1.81 12.73 1.97
N SER A 241 -0.60 12.26 2.28
CA SER A 241 0.02 12.38 3.60
C SER A 241 1.20 13.35 3.54
N LEU A 242 1.14 14.45 4.27
CA LEU A 242 2.23 15.41 4.40
C LEU A 242 2.84 15.34 5.81
N SER A 243 4.17 15.23 5.88
CA SER A 243 4.91 15.30 7.13
C SER A 243 6.10 16.24 6.98
N SER A 244 6.09 17.36 7.70
CA SER A 244 7.22 18.29 7.71
C SER A 244 7.52 18.80 9.10
N SER A 245 8.80 19.11 9.33
CA SER A 245 9.25 19.88 10.48
C SER A 245 9.14 21.39 10.27
N ALA A 246 8.78 21.83 9.06
CA ALA A 246 8.65 23.25 8.74
C ALA A 246 7.35 23.88 9.23
N ALA A 247 7.37 25.20 9.37
CA ALA A 247 6.21 25.99 9.75
C ALA A 247 5.13 26.04 8.66
N GLU A 248 5.50 25.96 7.38
CA GLU A 248 4.60 26.17 6.23
C GLU A 248 4.79 25.14 5.11
N PRO A 249 4.53 23.84 5.36
CA PRO A 249 4.76 22.80 4.36
C PRO A 249 3.86 22.91 3.13
N VAL A 250 2.76 23.65 3.21
CA VAL A 250 1.91 23.99 2.09
C VAL A 250 1.80 25.52 2.04
N GLN A 251 1.89 26.08 0.85
CA GLN A 251 1.61 27.50 0.58
C GLN A 251 0.66 27.57 -0.62
N VAL A 252 -0.46 28.28 -0.47
CA VAL A 252 -1.45 28.48 -1.53
C VAL A 252 -1.67 29.98 -1.70
N ALA A 253 -1.36 30.53 -2.87
CA ALA A 253 -1.54 31.94 -3.16
C ALA A 253 -3.02 32.30 -3.37
N ALA A 254 -3.34 33.59 -3.21
CA ALA A 254 -4.67 34.09 -3.49
C ALA A 254 -5.10 33.81 -4.94
N GLY A 255 -6.29 33.22 -5.10
CA GLY A 255 -6.84 32.84 -6.41
C GLY A 255 -6.52 31.42 -6.89
N ALA A 256 -5.70 30.65 -6.15
CA ALA A 256 -5.54 29.22 -6.38
C ALA A 256 -6.63 28.41 -5.64
N LEU A 257 -7.04 27.28 -6.22
CA LEU A 257 -8.00 26.35 -5.62
C LEU A 257 -7.30 25.06 -5.20
N LEU A 258 -7.47 24.64 -3.95
CA LEU A 258 -6.99 23.36 -3.42
C LEU A 258 -8.17 22.59 -2.82
N GLN A 259 -8.45 21.40 -3.34
CA GLN A 259 -9.44 20.47 -2.84
C GLN A 259 -8.73 19.27 -2.20
N LEU A 260 -9.11 18.94 -0.96
CA LEU A 260 -8.57 17.81 -0.21
C LEU A 260 -9.66 16.77 0.02
N ARG A 261 -9.36 15.49 -0.22
CA ARG A 261 -10.19 14.33 0.11
C ARG A 261 -9.32 13.32 0.85
N ASP A 262 -9.78 12.88 2.02
CA ASP A 262 -9.16 11.81 2.81
C ASP A 262 -7.64 11.97 3.01
N SER A 263 -7.19 13.22 3.15
CA SER A 263 -5.77 13.59 3.19
C SER A 263 -5.36 14.01 4.60
N LEU A 264 -4.15 13.62 5.02
CA LEU A 264 -3.58 13.89 6.33
C LEU A 264 -2.45 14.92 6.23
N LEU A 265 -2.55 16.01 7.01
CA LEU A 265 -1.47 16.97 7.17
C LEU A 265 -0.93 16.90 8.60
N SER A 266 0.33 16.48 8.75
CA SER A 266 1.03 16.38 10.03
C SER A 266 2.14 17.41 10.12
N LEU A 267 2.04 18.32 11.09
CA LEU A 267 3.01 19.38 11.36
C LEU A 267 3.77 19.06 12.65
N ASN A 268 5.04 18.67 12.54
CA ASN A 268 5.86 18.27 13.69
C ASN A 268 7.04 19.24 13.86
N GLY A 269 6.75 20.51 14.19
CA GLY A 269 7.76 21.54 14.40
C GLY A 269 7.77 22.07 15.84
N PRO A 270 8.83 21.85 16.64
CA PRO A 270 8.97 22.51 17.94
C PRO A 270 9.35 23.99 17.74
N GLY A 271 8.42 24.91 18.02
CA GLY A 271 8.74 26.34 18.17
C GLY A 271 8.16 27.31 17.13
N SER A 272 7.04 27.03 16.47
CA SER A 272 6.37 28.03 15.65
C SER A 272 5.65 29.08 16.51
N SER A 273 6.21 30.29 16.60
CA SER A 273 5.43 31.47 16.96
C SER A 273 4.61 31.88 15.73
N ASP A 274 3.29 31.65 15.81
CA ASP A 274 2.23 32.22 14.97
C ASP A 274 2.31 31.98 13.44
N PRO A 275 1.87 30.81 12.93
CA PRO A 275 1.78 30.57 11.49
C PRO A 275 0.32 30.40 11.04
N CYS A 276 -0.35 31.47 10.59
CA CYS A 276 -1.64 31.34 9.93
C CYS A 276 -2.01 32.58 9.08
N SER A 277 -1.31 32.82 7.96
CA SER A 277 -1.82 33.66 6.87
C SER A 277 -2.13 32.77 5.66
N GLY A 278 -3.24 32.03 5.73
CA GLY A 278 -3.72 31.14 4.69
C GLY A 278 -4.76 30.15 5.22
N PHE A 279 -5.95 30.14 4.63
CA PHE A 279 -7.04 29.25 5.04
C PHE A 279 -6.80 27.81 4.56
N TYR A 280 -6.98 26.85 5.46
CA TYR A 280 -7.11 25.44 5.14
C TYR A 280 -8.49 24.96 5.60
N THR A 281 -9.20 24.26 4.72
CA THR A 281 -10.32 23.41 5.12
C THR A 281 -10.03 22.01 4.59
N SER A 282 -9.97 21.03 5.50
CA SER A 282 -9.87 19.62 5.15
C SER A 282 -11.29 19.04 5.06
N LEU A 283 -11.54 18.19 4.07
CA LEU A 283 -12.64 17.24 4.12
C LEU A 283 -12.00 15.91 4.59
N GLY A 284 -12.34 15.49 5.82
CA GLY A 284 -11.96 14.18 6.36
C GLY A 284 -10.59 14.04 7.05
N GLY A 285 -9.79 15.10 7.19
CA GLY A 285 -8.44 15.02 7.79
C GLY A 285 -8.31 15.72 9.16
N ASN A 286 -7.65 15.07 10.13
CA ASN A 286 -7.25 15.70 11.39
C ASN A 286 -6.25 16.84 11.12
N VAL A 287 -6.66 18.09 11.33
CA VAL A 287 -5.73 19.24 11.41
C VAL A 287 -5.28 19.36 12.85
N LEU A 288 -4.02 19.05 13.13
CA LEU A 288 -3.40 19.28 14.45
C LEU A 288 -2.69 20.64 14.41
N GLY A 289 -3.26 21.67 15.05
CA GLY A 289 -2.66 23.01 15.13
C GLY A 289 -3.15 23.82 16.33
N GLY A 290 -2.24 24.59 16.95
CA GLY A 290 -2.49 25.46 18.11
C GLY A 290 -3.35 26.70 17.81
N PRO A 291 -3.63 27.55 18.82
CA PRO A 291 -4.71 28.53 18.75
C PRO A 291 -4.35 29.78 17.93
N ALA A 292 -5.35 30.23 17.15
CA ALA A 292 -5.50 31.49 16.41
C ALA A 292 -5.16 31.48 14.89
N CYS A 293 -6.20 31.65 14.05
CA CYS A 293 -6.09 32.01 12.64
C CYS A 293 -7.16 33.06 12.30
N THR A 294 -6.80 34.15 11.62
CA THR A 294 -7.70 35.23 11.14
C THR A 294 -7.68 35.36 9.62
N ALA A 295 -8.81 35.78 9.05
CA ALA A 295 -9.09 35.77 7.62
C ALA A 295 -8.39 36.86 6.78
N GLY A 296 -7.90 36.50 5.59
CA GLY A 296 -7.63 37.42 4.47
C GLY A 296 -8.64 37.20 3.32
N ASN A 297 -9.03 38.28 2.63
CA ASN A 297 -10.07 38.27 1.60
C ASN A 297 -9.65 37.55 0.30
N GLY A 298 -10.54 36.75 -0.30
CA GLY A 298 -10.48 36.41 -1.74
C GLY A 298 -10.22 34.95 -2.16
N VAL A 299 -10.48 33.95 -1.31
CA VAL A 299 -10.38 32.52 -1.68
C VAL A 299 -11.78 31.89 -1.72
N ASP A 300 -12.15 31.28 -2.85
CA ASP A 300 -13.40 30.52 -3.01
C ASP A 300 -13.14 29.05 -2.64
N LEU A 301 -13.75 28.58 -1.54
CA LEU A 301 -13.62 27.21 -1.03
C LEU A 301 -14.96 26.49 -1.21
N ARG A 302 -14.97 25.40 -1.99
CA ARG A 302 -16.16 24.56 -2.19
C ARG A 302 -16.08 23.32 -1.31
N LEU A 303 -16.97 23.25 -0.32
CA LEU A 303 -17.09 22.13 0.61
C LEU A 303 -18.19 21.17 0.14
N SER A 304 -17.86 19.89 0.00
CA SER A 304 -18.85 18.81 -0.07
C SER A 304 -18.62 17.87 1.11
N GLN A 305 -19.51 17.95 2.11
CA GLN A 305 -19.54 17.18 3.36
C GLN A 305 -18.56 17.62 4.47
N ALA A 306 -19.00 18.55 5.33
CA ALA A 306 -18.35 18.87 6.61
C ALA A 306 -19.40 19.16 7.71
N VAL A 307 -19.09 18.82 8.97
CA VAL A 307 -19.82 19.28 10.15
C VAL A 307 -19.34 20.69 10.50
N VAL A 308 -20.22 21.67 10.39
CA VAL A 308 -19.97 23.07 10.77
C VAL A 308 -20.50 23.31 12.18
N ALA A 309 -19.63 23.63 13.14
CA ALA A 309 -20.04 24.11 14.45
C ALA A 309 -20.23 25.64 14.40
N SER A 310 -21.45 26.06 14.04
CA SER A 310 -21.97 27.44 14.06
C SER A 310 -21.29 28.48 13.15
N VAL A 311 -22.10 29.08 12.27
CA VAL A 311 -21.79 30.33 11.55
C VAL A 311 -22.73 31.39 12.10
N ASP A 312 -22.17 32.44 12.67
CA ASP A 312 -22.88 33.71 12.85
C ASP A 312 -22.05 34.80 12.18
N GLY A 313 -22.73 35.71 11.48
CA GLY A 313 -22.16 36.59 10.44
C GLY A 313 -20.76 37.13 10.76
N ASP A 314 -19.82 36.85 9.84
CA ASP A 314 -18.42 37.29 9.78
C ASP A 314 -17.38 36.60 10.69
N HIS A 315 -17.75 35.64 11.54
CA HIS A 315 -16.80 34.92 12.41
C HIS A 315 -16.98 33.39 12.39
N ALA A 316 -15.89 32.66 12.11
CA ALA A 316 -15.76 31.24 12.41
C ALA A 316 -14.96 31.09 13.72
N THR A 317 -15.62 30.69 14.81
CA THR A 317 -14.96 30.49 16.11
C THR A 317 -14.52 29.04 16.22
N LEU A 318 -13.21 28.77 16.21
CA LEU A 318 -12.67 27.46 16.59
C LEU A 318 -12.70 27.37 18.13
N LEU A 319 -13.44 26.41 18.67
CA LEU A 319 -13.50 26.16 20.10
C LEU A 319 -12.11 25.75 20.62
N PRO A 320 -11.71 26.18 21.84
CA PRO A 320 -10.47 25.72 22.47
C PRO A 320 -10.40 24.20 22.56
N ILE A 321 -9.18 23.64 22.48
CA ILE A 321 -8.90 22.20 22.56
C ILE A 321 -9.58 21.52 23.74
N GLU A 322 -9.86 22.23 24.85
CA GLU A 322 -10.55 21.65 26.01
C GLU A 322 -12.05 21.36 25.78
N GLN A 323 -12.71 22.07 24.85
CA GLN A 323 -14.11 21.85 24.46
C GLN A 323 -14.25 20.91 23.24
N VAL A 324 -13.32 20.93 22.29
CA VAL A 324 -13.31 19.94 21.19
C VAL A 324 -12.81 18.57 21.69
N ALA A 325 -11.89 18.54 22.67
CA ALA A 325 -11.56 17.31 23.37
C ALA A 325 -12.71 16.78 24.22
N SER A 326 -13.78 17.55 24.51
CA SER A 326 -15.01 16.95 25.06
C SER A 326 -15.93 16.32 24.01
N ASP A 327 -15.83 16.72 22.73
CA ASP A 327 -16.65 16.15 21.65
C ASP A 327 -15.98 14.97 20.93
N MET A 328 -14.64 14.89 20.91
CA MET A 328 -13.90 13.65 20.56
C MET A 328 -14.01 12.55 21.65
N ARG A 329 -14.64 12.82 22.79
CA ARG A 329 -14.90 11.85 23.87
C ARG A 329 -16.20 11.06 23.70
N SER A 330 -16.79 11.05 22.51
CA SER A 330 -18.09 10.42 22.24
C SER A 330 -18.04 9.09 21.48
N CYS A 331 -16.90 8.38 21.47
CA CYS A 331 -16.94 6.91 21.45
C CYS A 331 -17.06 6.44 22.90
N PRO A 332 -18.17 5.80 23.33
CA PRO A 332 -18.39 5.50 24.74
C PRO A 332 -17.51 4.32 25.16
N GLN A 333 -16.33 4.62 25.69
CA GLN A 333 -15.75 3.90 26.82
C GLN A 333 -14.98 4.89 27.70
N ARG A 334 -15.71 5.63 28.53
CA ARG A 334 -15.17 5.98 29.85
C ARG A 334 -15.33 4.75 30.73
N ASP A 335 -14.23 4.18 31.20
CA ASP A 335 -14.29 3.35 32.40
C ASP A 335 -14.70 4.23 33.61
N GLN A 336 -15.07 3.61 34.72
CA GLN A 336 -15.38 4.33 35.98
C GLN A 336 -14.20 5.18 36.52
N LEU A 337 -13.03 5.15 35.86
CA LEU A 337 -11.79 5.82 36.25
C LEU A 337 -11.42 7.01 35.32
N GLY A 338 -12.17 7.28 34.25
CA GLY A 338 -12.02 8.51 33.45
C GLY A 338 -10.80 8.57 32.54
N VAL A 339 -10.17 7.42 32.21
CA VAL A 339 -9.01 7.37 31.30
C VAL A 339 -9.47 7.23 29.85
N ALA A 340 -9.03 8.13 28.96
CA ALA A 340 -9.31 8.05 27.53
C ALA A 340 -8.56 6.86 26.90
N ARG A 341 -9.30 5.89 26.37
CA ARG A 341 -8.77 4.73 25.62
C ARG A 341 -9.18 4.89 24.15
N GLY A 342 -8.21 5.22 23.29
CA GLY A 342 -8.47 5.57 21.88
C GLY A 342 -8.77 4.38 20.96
N ALA A 343 -9.82 3.60 21.18
CA ALA A 343 -10.27 2.67 20.14
C ALA A 343 -10.49 3.47 18.84
N SER A 344 -9.74 3.14 17.77
CA SER A 344 -9.90 3.78 16.47
C SER A 344 -11.28 3.41 15.93
N CYS A 345 -12.27 4.28 16.16
CA CYS A 345 -13.60 4.13 15.61
C CYS A 345 -13.48 4.17 14.08
N LEU A 346 -14.02 3.17 13.40
CA LEU A 346 -13.91 3.03 11.95
C LEU A 346 -14.63 4.20 11.27
N PRO A 347 -14.03 4.87 10.26
CA PRO A 347 -14.61 6.04 9.61
C PRO A 347 -16.09 5.87 9.24
N GLY A 348 -16.47 4.76 8.61
CA GLY A 348 -17.86 4.58 8.19
C GLY A 348 -18.80 3.97 9.24
N ALA A 349 -18.30 3.49 10.39
CA ALA A 349 -19.17 3.22 11.54
C ALA A 349 -19.75 4.55 12.06
N ARG A 350 -18.90 5.60 12.12
CA ARG A 350 -19.31 6.96 12.52
C ARG A 350 -20.37 7.52 11.57
N ASP A 351 -20.22 7.31 10.27
CA ASP A 351 -21.21 7.75 9.27
C ASP A 351 -22.57 7.05 9.47
N ALA A 352 -22.56 5.79 9.92
CA ALA A 352 -23.75 5.04 10.30
C ALA A 352 -24.27 5.35 11.72
N GLY A 353 -23.67 6.33 12.42
CA GLY A 353 -24.06 6.73 13.77
C GLY A 353 -23.76 5.69 14.86
N VAL A 354 -22.88 4.72 14.60
CA VAL A 354 -22.52 3.64 15.53
C VAL A 354 -21.01 3.53 15.72
N ALA A 355 -20.56 3.18 16.92
CA ALA A 355 -19.13 3.07 17.22
C ALA A 355 -18.85 1.79 18.00
N PHE A 356 -18.30 0.78 17.33
CA PHE A 356 -17.83 -0.46 17.95
C PHE A 356 -16.46 -0.87 17.38
N PRO A 357 -15.62 -1.60 18.14
CA PRO A 357 -14.30 -1.98 17.67
C PRO A 357 -14.35 -3.09 16.61
N ARG A 358 -13.47 -3.01 15.60
CA ARG A 358 -13.15 -4.17 14.76
C ARG A 358 -12.48 -5.26 15.59
N GLY A 359 -12.66 -6.51 15.20
CA GLY A 359 -11.98 -7.64 15.84
C GLY A 359 -12.89 -8.84 16.03
N LEU A 360 -12.54 -9.68 16.99
CA LEU A 360 -13.32 -10.85 17.37
C LEU A 360 -14.42 -10.45 18.35
N TRP A 361 -15.58 -11.02 18.11
CA TRP A 361 -16.80 -10.92 18.87
C TRP A 361 -17.30 -12.33 19.18
N TRP A 362 -17.97 -12.52 20.31
CA TRP A 362 -18.43 -13.84 20.73
C TRP A 362 -19.64 -13.72 21.65
N ASP A 363 -20.42 -14.80 21.74
CA ASP A 363 -21.48 -14.95 22.75
C ASP A 363 -20.92 -15.67 23.98
N PRO A 364 -20.82 -15.02 25.15
CA PRO A 364 -20.29 -15.64 26.36
C PRO A 364 -21.15 -16.79 26.89
N GLN A 365 -22.41 -16.89 26.47
CA GLN A 365 -23.31 -17.98 26.83
C GLN A 365 -23.14 -19.21 25.93
N ARG A 366 -22.48 -19.07 24.78
CA ARG A 366 -22.19 -20.17 23.84
C ARG A 366 -20.71 -20.16 23.42
N PRO A 367 -19.80 -20.62 24.30
CA PRO A 367 -18.38 -20.70 23.99
C PRO A 367 -18.10 -21.66 22.84
N GLY A 368 -17.00 -21.42 22.13
CA GLY A 368 -16.55 -22.24 21.00
C GLY A 368 -16.83 -21.65 19.62
N HIS A 369 -17.70 -20.64 19.57
CA HIS A 369 -18.01 -19.89 18.35
C HIS A 369 -17.52 -18.45 18.49
N GLY A 370 -17.36 -17.77 17.36
CA GLY A 370 -17.11 -16.34 17.34
C GLY A 370 -17.20 -15.76 15.95
N GLN A 371 -17.15 -14.44 15.88
CA GLN A 371 -17.25 -13.68 14.66
C GLN A 371 -16.08 -12.70 14.60
N HIS A 372 -15.37 -12.64 13.47
CA HIS A 372 -14.59 -11.45 13.15
C HIS A 372 -15.52 -10.45 12.48
N ILE A 373 -15.67 -9.26 13.07
CA ILE A 373 -16.49 -8.18 12.52
C ILE A 373 -15.58 -6.99 12.21
N THR A 374 -15.68 -6.50 10.98
CA THR A 374 -15.04 -5.26 10.53
C THR A 374 -16.02 -4.44 9.70
N ILE A 375 -15.77 -3.14 9.62
CA ILE A 375 -16.52 -2.22 8.77
C ILE A 375 -15.52 -1.46 7.92
N VAL A 376 -15.77 -1.40 6.62
CA VAL A 376 -15.12 -0.44 5.74
C VAL A 376 -16.18 0.37 5.01
N GLN A 377 -16.04 1.69 5.07
CA GLN A 377 -17.13 2.62 4.75
C GLN A 377 -18.41 2.21 5.51
N ASN A 378 -19.55 2.14 4.84
CA ASN A 378 -20.79 1.66 5.43
C ASN A 378 -21.03 0.17 5.18
N ILE A 379 -20.03 -0.64 4.80
CA ILE A 379 -20.19 -2.08 4.59
C ILE A 379 -19.63 -2.83 5.79
N LEU A 380 -20.50 -3.58 6.46
CA LEU A 380 -20.08 -4.55 7.48
C LEU A 380 -19.67 -5.84 6.78
N PHE A 381 -18.50 -6.36 7.16
CA PHE A 381 -18.04 -7.69 6.80
C PHE A 381 -17.92 -8.53 8.07
N MET A 382 -18.48 -9.75 8.01
CA MET A 382 -18.45 -10.72 9.09
C MET A 382 -17.89 -12.04 8.59
N LEU A 383 -16.91 -12.58 9.32
CA LEU A 383 -16.43 -13.95 9.20
C LEU A 383 -16.85 -14.72 10.46
N TRP A 384 -17.63 -15.78 10.32
CA TRP A 384 -18.17 -16.55 11.44
C TRP A 384 -17.49 -17.91 11.54
N TYR A 385 -16.84 -18.17 12.68
CA TYR A 385 -16.21 -19.44 13.01
C TYR A 385 -17.18 -20.27 13.85
N THR A 386 -17.59 -21.40 13.31
CA THR A 386 -18.58 -22.28 13.93
C THR A 386 -18.30 -23.74 13.59
N TYR A 387 -19.25 -24.64 13.85
CA TYR A 387 -19.15 -26.07 13.55
C TYR A 387 -20.38 -26.56 12.79
N ASP A 388 -20.16 -27.56 11.92
CA ASP A 388 -21.24 -28.32 11.27
C ASP A 388 -21.88 -29.34 12.24
N ALA A 389 -22.90 -30.05 11.77
CA ALA A 389 -23.64 -31.03 12.58
C ALA A 389 -22.75 -32.19 13.07
N GLU A 390 -21.62 -32.45 12.39
CA GLU A 390 -20.62 -33.44 12.77
C GLU A 390 -19.60 -32.89 13.80
N GLY A 391 -19.72 -31.61 14.17
CA GLY A 391 -18.82 -30.93 15.10
C GLY A 391 -17.49 -30.52 14.47
N LEU A 392 -17.37 -30.57 13.14
CA LEU A 392 -16.18 -30.14 12.42
C LEU A 392 -16.22 -28.63 12.18
N PRO A 393 -15.07 -27.93 12.23
CA PRO A 393 -15.03 -26.48 12.08
C PRO A 393 -15.53 -26.07 10.70
N VAL A 394 -16.40 -25.08 10.61
CA VAL A 394 -16.82 -24.47 9.35
C VAL A 394 -16.78 -22.96 9.47
N THR A 395 -16.54 -22.29 8.36
CA THR A 395 -16.52 -20.83 8.29
C THR A 395 -17.59 -20.32 7.35
N TRP A 396 -18.38 -19.36 7.83
CA TRP A 396 -19.39 -18.65 7.03
C TRP A 396 -19.02 -17.17 6.90
N THR A 397 -19.49 -16.51 5.85
CA THR A 397 -19.36 -15.06 5.72
C THR A 397 -20.72 -14.39 5.58
N ALA A 398 -20.80 -13.13 5.98
CA ALA A 398 -21.90 -12.26 5.61
C ALA A 398 -21.35 -10.84 5.38
N GLN A 399 -21.93 -10.14 4.41
CA GLN A 399 -21.59 -8.74 4.17
C GLN A 399 -22.83 -7.97 3.74
N GLY A 400 -22.93 -6.71 4.17
CA GLY A 400 -24.05 -5.86 3.82
C GLY A 400 -23.89 -4.43 4.32
N PRO A 401 -24.72 -3.50 3.80
CA PRO A 401 -24.69 -2.12 4.24
C PRO A 401 -25.19 -2.00 5.69
N LEU A 402 -24.45 -1.22 6.48
CA LEU A 402 -24.77 -0.80 7.82
C LEU A 402 -25.60 0.48 7.75
N VAL A 403 -26.89 0.36 8.02
CA VAL A 403 -27.87 1.46 7.96
C VAL A 403 -28.54 1.55 9.32
N ASP A 404 -28.45 2.71 9.97
CA ASP A 404 -29.03 2.95 11.31
C ASP A 404 -28.65 1.86 12.34
N GLY A 405 -27.37 1.47 12.34
CA GLY A 405 -26.84 0.42 13.22
C GLY A 405 -27.34 -0.99 12.92
N ARG A 406 -27.94 -1.24 11.75
CA ARG A 406 -28.47 -2.54 11.34
C ARG A 406 -27.84 -3.03 10.04
N VAL A 407 -27.68 -4.34 9.93
CA VAL A 407 -27.26 -5.04 8.71
C VAL A 407 -28.19 -6.23 8.49
N THR A 408 -28.69 -6.37 7.27
CA THR A 408 -29.31 -7.61 6.79
C THR A 408 -28.48 -8.12 5.63
N ALA A 409 -28.03 -9.37 5.70
CA ALA A 409 -27.11 -9.92 4.72
C ALA A 409 -27.38 -11.41 4.47
N ALA A 410 -27.01 -11.88 3.27
CA ALA A 410 -26.95 -13.30 2.97
C ALA A 410 -25.84 -13.95 3.79
N LEU A 411 -26.11 -15.12 4.36
CA LEU A 411 -25.12 -15.96 5.02
C LEU A 411 -24.57 -16.95 3.99
N LEU A 412 -23.26 -16.92 3.77
CA LEU A 412 -22.57 -17.64 2.71
C LEU A 412 -21.66 -18.71 3.30
N GLN A 413 -21.70 -19.91 2.72
CA GLN A 413 -20.72 -20.98 2.92
C GLN A 413 -19.81 -21.04 1.70
N TRP A 414 -18.51 -21.26 1.93
CA TRP A 414 -17.53 -21.34 0.87
C TRP A 414 -17.10 -22.79 0.62
N ARG A 415 -16.96 -23.15 -0.66
CA ARG A 415 -16.38 -24.41 -1.11
C ARG A 415 -15.35 -24.16 -2.20
N ARG A 416 -14.33 -25.00 -2.28
CA ARG A 416 -13.42 -25.00 -3.43
C ARG A 416 -14.09 -25.78 -4.58
N GLU A 417 -14.11 -25.21 -5.77
CA GLU A 417 -14.60 -25.92 -6.95
C GLU A 417 -13.51 -26.85 -7.49
N ALA A 418 -13.78 -28.15 -7.58
CA ALA A 418 -12.77 -29.16 -7.92
C ALA A 418 -12.10 -28.97 -9.29
N VAL A 419 -12.75 -28.27 -10.24
CA VAL A 419 -12.23 -28.07 -11.59
C VAL A 419 -11.34 -26.82 -11.68
N THR A 420 -11.77 -25.72 -11.07
CA THR A 420 -11.08 -24.42 -11.15
C THR A 420 -10.16 -24.16 -9.97
N GLU A 421 -10.31 -24.95 -8.91
CA GLU A 421 -9.73 -24.73 -7.58
C GLU A 421 -10.09 -23.37 -6.96
N LEU A 422 -11.06 -22.66 -7.53
CA LEU A 422 -11.47 -21.35 -7.05
C LEU A 422 -12.53 -21.48 -5.94
N PRO A 423 -12.53 -20.56 -4.96
CA PRO A 423 -13.58 -20.48 -3.96
C PRO A 423 -14.93 -20.12 -4.61
N ARG A 424 -15.98 -20.86 -4.28
CA ARG A 424 -17.36 -20.60 -4.67
C ARG A 424 -18.23 -20.41 -3.44
N ALA A 425 -18.90 -19.26 -3.37
CA ALA A 425 -19.88 -18.98 -2.34
C ALA A 425 -21.22 -19.67 -2.65
N GLN A 426 -21.82 -20.26 -1.63
CA GLN A 426 -23.18 -20.77 -1.63
C GLN A 426 -23.96 -20.06 -0.52
N GLN A 427 -25.08 -19.42 -0.86
CA GLN A 427 -25.96 -18.87 0.16
C GLN A 427 -26.66 -20.01 0.92
N ILE A 428 -26.46 -20.05 2.23
CA ILE A 428 -27.03 -21.04 3.14
C ILE A 428 -28.10 -20.46 4.07
N GLY A 429 -28.22 -19.13 4.13
CA GLY A 429 -29.15 -18.47 5.03
C GLY A 429 -29.12 -16.95 4.93
N GLY A 430 -29.49 -16.30 6.03
CA GLY A 430 -29.37 -14.86 6.22
C GLY A 430 -29.11 -14.49 7.68
N ILE A 431 -28.62 -13.27 7.88
CA ILE A 431 -28.42 -12.66 9.19
C ILE A 431 -29.17 -11.33 9.31
N GLU A 432 -29.55 -10.99 10.54
CA GLU A 432 -29.89 -9.63 10.97
C GLU A 432 -28.96 -9.27 12.13
N LEU A 433 -28.07 -8.32 11.91
CA LEU A 433 -27.17 -7.78 12.93
C LEU A 433 -27.69 -6.41 13.35
N ARG A 434 -27.77 -6.17 14.66
CA ARG A 434 -28.09 -4.86 15.24
C ARG A 434 -27.04 -4.46 16.28
N VAL A 435 -26.33 -3.38 16.00
CA VAL A 435 -25.45 -2.73 16.97
C VAL A 435 -26.33 -2.06 18.03
N VAL A 436 -26.20 -2.49 19.29
CA VAL A 436 -26.94 -1.89 20.41
C VAL A 436 -26.14 -0.74 21.00
N ASP A 437 -24.84 -1.00 21.22
CA ASP A 437 -23.85 -0.02 21.68
C ASP A 437 -22.45 -0.46 21.22
N GLY A 438 -21.40 0.24 21.68
CA GLY A 438 -20.02 -0.07 21.28
C GLY A 438 -19.43 -1.37 21.84
N THR A 439 -20.20 -2.09 22.66
CA THR A 439 -19.81 -3.34 23.32
C THR A 439 -20.82 -4.46 23.14
N THR A 440 -21.96 -4.19 22.51
CA THR A 440 -23.06 -5.15 22.41
C THR A 440 -23.62 -5.18 20.99
N ILE A 441 -23.59 -6.35 20.37
CA ILE A 441 -24.23 -6.62 19.07
C ILE A 441 -25.27 -7.72 19.25
N HIS A 442 -26.46 -7.51 18.73
CA HIS A 442 -27.48 -8.55 18.61
C HIS A 442 -27.38 -9.19 17.23
N LEU A 443 -27.17 -10.50 17.16
CA LEU A 443 -27.08 -11.27 15.92
C LEU A 443 -28.22 -12.28 15.83
N GLY A 444 -29.21 -12.00 14.98
CA GLY A 444 -30.21 -12.97 14.54
C GLY A 444 -29.75 -13.69 13.28
N TRP A 445 -30.06 -14.98 13.15
CA TRP A 445 -29.68 -15.78 11.98
C TRP A 445 -30.72 -16.87 11.67
N GLY A 446 -30.76 -17.29 10.40
CA GLY A 446 -31.60 -18.39 9.95
C GLY A 446 -31.03 -19.07 8.71
N LEU A 447 -31.15 -20.40 8.66
CA LEU A 447 -30.70 -21.23 7.53
C LEU A 447 -31.86 -21.53 6.57
N ASN A 448 -31.56 -21.52 5.27
CA ASN A 448 -32.55 -21.65 4.20
C ASN A 448 -33.23 -23.03 4.15
N ASP A 449 -32.55 -24.06 4.65
CA ASP A 449 -33.05 -25.44 4.72
C ASP A 449 -33.94 -25.69 5.95
N GLY A 450 -34.13 -24.68 6.81
CA GLY A 450 -34.89 -24.80 8.05
C GLY A 450 -34.18 -25.61 9.14
N SER A 451 -32.90 -25.97 8.95
CA SER A 451 -32.12 -26.74 9.93
C SER A 451 -31.87 -25.99 11.24
N GLY A 452 -31.92 -24.65 11.20
CA GLY A 452 -31.79 -23.84 12.39
C GLY A 452 -32.04 -22.35 12.16
N SER A 453 -32.43 -21.69 13.25
CA SER A 453 -32.43 -20.25 13.39
C SER A 453 -32.10 -19.93 14.85
N GLY A 454 -31.50 -18.78 15.10
CA GLY A 454 -31.13 -18.42 16.46
C GLY A 454 -30.86 -16.93 16.62
N PHE A 455 -30.47 -16.61 17.85
CA PHE A 455 -30.16 -15.27 18.29
C PHE A 455 -28.98 -15.34 19.24
N GLU A 456 -27.99 -14.47 19.06
CA GLU A 456 -26.78 -14.36 19.87
C GLU A 456 -26.61 -12.91 20.35
N VAL A 457 -26.11 -12.75 21.58
CA VAL A 457 -25.70 -11.45 22.12
C VAL A 457 -24.18 -11.43 22.16
N LEU A 458 -23.60 -10.71 21.22
CA LEU A 458 -22.16 -10.68 21.04
C LEU A 458 -21.52 -9.54 21.82
N GLU A 459 -20.39 -9.83 22.45
CA GLU A 459 -19.48 -8.85 23.05
C GLU A 459 -18.08 -8.96 22.42
N PRO A 460 -17.23 -7.92 22.49
CA PRO A 460 -15.85 -8.01 22.05
C PRO A 460 -15.13 -9.11 22.82
N PHE A 461 -14.45 -10.01 22.10
CA PHE A 461 -13.64 -11.04 22.71
C PHE A 461 -12.39 -10.40 23.33
N ARG A 462 -12.36 -10.32 24.67
CA ARG A 462 -11.25 -9.74 25.44
C ARG A 462 -10.43 -10.84 26.10
N PHE A 463 -9.12 -10.82 25.89
CA PHE A 463 -8.19 -11.79 26.47
C PHE A 463 -6.99 -11.14 27.16
N ALA A 464 -6.92 -9.80 27.19
CA ALA A 464 -6.01 -9.07 28.06
C ALA A 464 -6.74 -7.98 28.87
N PRO A 465 -6.28 -7.65 30.10
CA PRO A 465 -6.87 -6.58 30.91
C PRO A 465 -6.70 -5.19 30.28
N GLN A 466 -5.66 -5.04 29.46
CA GLN A 466 -5.35 -3.82 28.75
C GLN A 466 -5.83 -3.98 27.31
N ALA A 467 -6.78 -3.13 26.91
CA ALA A 467 -7.10 -2.88 25.51
C ALA A 467 -5.89 -2.19 24.86
N GLY A 468 -4.83 -2.96 24.62
CA GLY A 468 -3.69 -2.51 23.84
C GLY A 468 -4.19 -2.28 22.43
N GLN A 469 -4.07 -1.06 21.93
CA GLN A 469 -4.29 -0.80 20.52
C GLN A 469 -3.13 -1.40 19.75
N SER A 470 -3.34 -2.60 19.21
CA SER A 470 -2.47 -3.06 18.15
C SER A 470 -2.95 -2.51 16.83
N LEU A 471 -2.07 -1.78 16.16
CA LEU A 471 -2.25 -1.42 14.76
C LEU A 471 -2.29 -2.65 13.84
N ARG A 472 -2.09 -3.88 14.35
CA ARG A 472 -2.10 -5.15 13.61
C ARG A 472 -3.38 -5.97 13.78
N THR A 473 -4.33 -5.59 14.66
CA THR A 473 -5.61 -6.31 14.73
C THR A 473 -6.38 -6.13 13.42
N GLY A 474 -6.76 -7.22 12.75
CA GLY A 474 -7.46 -7.19 11.47
C GLY A 474 -7.61 -8.57 10.81
N LEU A 475 -8.18 -8.56 9.61
CA LEU A 475 -8.23 -9.69 8.71
C LEU A 475 -7.07 -9.58 7.71
N TYR A 476 -6.43 -10.70 7.39
CA TYR A 476 -5.25 -10.78 6.55
C TYR A 476 -5.43 -11.90 5.52
N ALA A 477 -5.01 -11.66 4.28
CA ALA A 477 -5.07 -12.64 3.21
C ALA A 477 -3.86 -12.51 2.27
N ASP A 478 -3.58 -13.57 1.52
CA ASP A 478 -2.63 -13.53 0.41
C ASP A 478 -3.42 -13.26 -0.88
N ASN A 479 -3.18 -12.11 -1.51
CA ASN A 479 -3.87 -11.72 -2.74
C ASN A 479 -3.48 -12.59 -3.95
N GLN A 480 -2.41 -13.39 -3.84
CA GLN A 480 -1.95 -14.30 -4.89
C GLN A 480 -2.32 -15.78 -4.62
N ASP A 481 -2.65 -16.16 -3.39
CA ASP A 481 -3.02 -17.53 -3.00
C ASP A 481 -4.40 -17.54 -2.34
N LEU A 482 -5.44 -17.53 -3.18
CA LEU A 482 -6.83 -17.48 -2.73
C LEU A 482 -7.26 -18.76 -1.99
N GLY A 483 -8.19 -18.57 -1.06
CA GLY A 483 -8.85 -19.66 -0.34
C GLY A 483 -8.25 -19.99 1.03
N TRP A 484 -7.42 -19.09 1.55
CA TRP A 484 -7.07 -19.08 2.96
C TRP A 484 -6.75 -17.65 3.40
N GLY A 485 -6.65 -17.46 4.71
CA GLY A 485 -6.23 -16.22 5.32
C GLY A 485 -6.34 -16.32 6.83
N MET A 486 -6.21 -15.19 7.51
CA MET A 486 -6.12 -15.17 8.96
C MET A 486 -6.78 -13.94 9.56
N THR A 487 -7.53 -14.12 10.64
CA THR A 487 -7.81 -13.02 11.56
C THR A 487 -6.72 -12.98 12.61
N LEU A 488 -6.16 -11.80 12.86
CA LEU A 488 -5.25 -11.53 13.96
C LEU A 488 -5.92 -10.54 14.89
N GLN A 489 -5.97 -10.86 16.19
CA GLN A 489 -6.29 -9.91 17.25
C GLN A 489 -5.15 -9.89 18.24
N GLU A 490 -4.73 -8.69 18.61
CA GLU A 490 -3.73 -8.49 19.63
C GLU A 490 -4.29 -7.58 20.72
N GLU A 491 -4.11 -8.01 21.98
CA GLU A 491 -4.46 -7.23 23.15
C GLU A 491 -3.31 -7.31 24.16
N GLY A 492 -2.73 -6.15 24.48
CA GLY A 492 -1.55 -6.09 25.35
C GLY A 492 -0.38 -6.87 24.76
N ASN A 493 0.10 -7.87 25.49
CA ASN A 493 1.21 -8.75 25.10
C ASN A 493 0.73 -10.12 24.60
N ILE A 494 -0.56 -10.27 24.28
CA ILE A 494 -1.14 -11.53 23.79
C ILE A 494 -1.60 -11.33 22.35
N ALA A 495 -1.35 -12.32 21.52
CA ALA A 495 -1.89 -12.44 20.18
C ALA A 495 -2.77 -13.68 20.10
N PHE A 496 -3.94 -13.52 19.48
CA PHE A 496 -4.86 -14.58 19.15
C PHE A 496 -5.14 -14.52 17.64
N ALA A 497 -4.95 -15.65 16.96
CA ALA A 497 -5.13 -15.74 15.53
C ALA A 497 -6.09 -16.87 15.17
N LEU A 498 -6.91 -16.64 14.14
CA LEU A 498 -7.76 -17.66 13.52
C LEU A 498 -7.35 -17.80 12.06
N LEU A 499 -6.79 -18.94 11.69
CA LEU A 499 -6.46 -19.28 10.31
C LEU A 499 -7.67 -19.98 9.70
N TYR A 500 -8.15 -19.51 8.55
CA TYR A 500 -9.16 -20.18 7.74
C TYR A 500 -8.51 -20.70 6.45
N TYR A 501 -8.88 -21.90 6.03
CA TYR A 501 -8.26 -22.59 4.90
C TYR A 501 -9.21 -23.64 4.33
N PHE A 502 -9.12 -23.91 3.03
CA PHE A 502 -9.79 -25.08 2.45
C PHE A 502 -9.06 -26.36 2.83
N ALA A 503 -9.80 -27.29 3.43
CA ALA A 503 -9.35 -28.65 3.70
C ALA A 503 -9.43 -29.53 2.44
N ALA A 504 -8.97 -30.78 2.55
CA ALA A 504 -9.00 -31.74 1.45
C ALA A 504 -10.42 -32.18 1.02
N ASP A 505 -11.44 -31.86 1.84
CA ASP A 505 -12.86 -32.06 1.50
C ASP A 505 -13.49 -30.82 0.81
N ASP A 506 -12.65 -29.89 0.37
CA ASP A 506 -13.02 -28.63 -0.29
C ASP A 506 -13.92 -27.71 0.54
N ARG A 507 -14.00 -27.92 1.86
CA ARG A 507 -14.73 -27.03 2.78
C ARG A 507 -13.78 -26.05 3.45
N LEU A 508 -14.26 -24.82 3.65
CA LEU A 508 -13.54 -23.83 4.43
C LEU A 508 -13.59 -24.19 5.92
N ARG A 509 -12.43 -24.58 6.46
CA ARG A 509 -12.21 -24.94 7.86
C ARG A 509 -11.44 -23.81 8.56
N TRP A 510 -11.37 -23.88 9.88
CA TRP A 510 -10.56 -22.94 10.66
C TRP A 510 -9.78 -23.64 11.77
N ALA A 511 -8.69 -23.01 12.18
CA ALA A 511 -7.87 -23.36 13.33
C ALA A 511 -7.53 -22.09 14.12
N SER A 512 -7.25 -22.23 15.40
CA SER A 512 -6.87 -21.10 16.27
C SER A 512 -5.41 -21.21 16.67
N ALA A 513 -4.72 -20.11 16.90
CA ALA A 513 -3.46 -20.10 17.60
C ALA A 513 -3.37 -18.93 18.57
N GLN A 514 -2.58 -19.11 19.61
CA GLN A 514 -2.33 -18.06 20.60
C GLN A 514 -0.86 -18.05 21.01
N GLY A 515 -0.37 -16.87 21.40
CA GLY A 515 1.00 -16.68 21.84
C GLY A 515 1.28 -15.25 22.29
N GLY A 516 2.56 -14.94 22.44
CA GLY A 516 2.99 -13.58 22.76
C GLY A 516 2.78 -12.64 21.57
N GLY A 517 2.23 -11.45 21.84
CA GLY A 517 2.19 -10.35 20.87
C GLY A 517 3.59 -9.77 20.62
N GLY A 518 3.74 -9.02 19.53
CA GLY A 518 5.01 -8.40 19.16
C GLY A 518 5.24 -8.29 17.65
N ILE A 519 6.44 -7.89 17.24
CA ILE A 519 6.80 -7.76 15.81
C ILE A 519 7.16 -9.14 15.22
N ASP A 520 7.63 -10.07 16.04
CA ASP A 520 7.93 -11.47 15.67
C ASP A 520 7.31 -12.38 16.74
N GLN A 521 6.27 -13.11 16.35
CA GLN A 521 5.41 -13.87 17.24
C GLN A 521 5.48 -15.35 16.91
N ARG A 522 5.50 -16.18 17.94
CA ARG A 522 5.26 -17.62 17.82
C ARG A 522 3.91 -17.93 18.45
N LEU A 523 3.02 -18.52 17.67
CA LEU A 523 1.67 -18.87 18.08
C LEU A 523 1.53 -20.39 18.03
N PHE A 524 0.96 -20.97 19.09
CA PHE A 524 0.72 -22.41 19.17
C PHE A 524 -0.66 -22.74 18.62
N ALA A 525 -0.69 -23.46 17.50
CA ALA A 525 -1.91 -23.73 16.76
C ALA A 525 -2.67 -24.92 17.35
N GLN A 526 -4.00 -24.82 17.32
CA GLN A 526 -4.94 -25.81 17.79
C GLN A 526 -6.05 -26.00 16.75
N ALA A 527 -6.32 -27.25 16.41
CA ALA A 527 -7.53 -27.64 15.69
C ALA A 527 -8.63 -27.88 16.72
N GLN A 528 -9.85 -27.43 16.39
CA GLN A 528 -10.98 -27.53 17.30
C GLN A 528 -12.09 -28.37 16.66
N THR A 529 -12.73 -29.21 17.47
CA THR A 529 -14.08 -29.73 17.19
C THR A 529 -15.02 -29.17 18.25
N GLY A 530 -16.28 -28.97 17.90
CA GLY A 530 -17.20 -28.28 18.80
C GLY A 530 -18.66 -28.54 18.49
N ILE A 531 -19.50 -27.65 19.00
CA ILE A 531 -20.96 -27.79 18.98
C ILE A 531 -21.47 -27.09 17.73
N CYS A 532 -22.39 -27.67 16.96
CA CYS A 532 -23.04 -26.90 15.90
C CYS A 532 -24.00 -25.86 16.50
N LEU A 533 -24.33 -24.78 15.78
CA LEU A 533 -25.15 -23.67 16.32
C LEU A 533 -26.54 -24.10 16.83
N PHE A 534 -27.07 -25.23 16.35
CA PHE A 534 -28.40 -25.76 16.64
C PHE A 534 -28.35 -27.13 17.33
N CYS A 535 -27.16 -27.59 17.71
CA CYS A 535 -26.97 -28.86 18.42
C CYS A 535 -27.18 -28.65 19.92
N SER A 536 -27.60 -29.71 20.61
CA SER A 536 -27.54 -29.73 22.08
C SER A 536 -26.09 -29.61 22.56
N ASP A 537 -25.89 -28.98 23.71
CA ASP A 537 -24.57 -28.68 24.28
C ASP A 537 -23.58 -29.87 24.22
N ALA A 538 -22.38 -29.62 23.68
CA ALA A 538 -21.24 -30.52 23.70
C ALA A 538 -19.97 -29.77 24.14
N ALA A 539 -18.91 -30.48 24.51
CA ALA A 539 -17.66 -29.81 24.86
C ALA A 539 -16.86 -29.45 23.59
N VAL A 540 -16.28 -28.25 23.54
CA VAL A 540 -15.25 -27.90 22.55
C VAL A 540 -13.98 -28.69 22.90
N ASN A 541 -13.44 -29.39 21.92
CA ASN A 541 -12.20 -30.15 22.06
C ASN A 541 -11.11 -29.51 21.21
N ALA A 542 -10.06 -29.02 21.86
CA ALA A 542 -8.89 -28.44 21.21
C ALA A 542 -7.74 -29.43 21.21
N GLN A 543 -7.18 -29.70 20.03
CA GLN A 543 -6.01 -30.56 19.85
C GLN A 543 -4.84 -29.73 19.28
N PRO A 544 -3.62 -29.87 19.82
CA PRO A 544 -2.43 -29.26 19.22
C PRO A 544 -2.31 -29.63 17.74
N SER A 545 -2.07 -28.64 16.90
CA SER A 545 -2.04 -28.80 15.44
C SER A 545 -0.83 -28.18 14.77
N GLY A 546 0.07 -27.53 15.51
CA GLY A 546 1.31 -26.99 14.94
C GLY A 546 1.77 -25.70 15.60
N GLU A 547 2.63 -24.99 14.91
CA GLU A 547 3.17 -23.69 15.31
C GLU A 547 3.12 -22.75 14.10
N TRP A 548 2.74 -21.51 14.35
CA TRP A 548 2.77 -20.41 13.38
C TRP A 548 3.74 -19.34 13.85
N ARG A 549 4.43 -18.73 12.90
CA ARG A 549 5.29 -17.58 13.11
C ARG A 549 4.75 -16.40 12.30
N LEU A 550 4.52 -15.29 12.98
CA LEU A 550 4.08 -14.04 12.37
C LEU A 550 5.17 -12.99 12.54
N GLN A 551 5.65 -12.43 11.44
CA GLN A 551 6.58 -11.31 11.46
C GLN A 551 5.92 -10.08 10.80
N SER A 552 5.71 -9.01 11.57
CA SER A 552 5.19 -7.75 11.04
C SER A 552 6.22 -7.09 10.14
N LEU A 553 5.81 -6.82 8.90
CA LEU A 553 6.57 -6.05 7.91
C LEU A 553 6.13 -4.58 7.87
N GLY A 554 4.96 -4.30 8.45
CA GLY A 554 4.35 -2.97 8.55
C GLY A 554 3.01 -3.05 9.30
N PRO A 555 2.23 -1.96 9.33
CA PRO A 555 0.90 -1.95 9.94
C PRO A 555 -0.09 -2.89 9.23
N ASP A 556 0.05 -3.05 7.90
CA ASP A 556 -0.88 -3.77 7.04
C ASP A 556 -0.27 -5.01 6.38
N GLN A 557 0.97 -5.39 6.74
CA GLN A 557 1.64 -6.55 6.16
C GLN A 557 2.26 -7.45 7.23
N LEU A 558 2.03 -8.75 7.08
CA LEU A 558 2.55 -9.81 7.95
C LEU A 558 3.23 -10.89 7.09
N ARG A 559 4.48 -11.21 7.38
CA ARG A 559 5.07 -12.47 6.91
C ARG A 559 4.57 -13.61 7.78
N PHE A 560 3.86 -14.56 7.17
CA PHE A 560 3.37 -15.77 7.80
C PHE A 560 4.32 -16.94 7.48
N THR A 561 4.62 -17.77 8.47
CA THR A 561 5.25 -19.08 8.27
C THR A 561 4.63 -20.07 9.23
N GLY A 562 4.01 -21.13 8.75
CA GLY A 562 3.31 -22.04 9.63
C GLY A 562 3.00 -23.38 8.99
N GLN A 563 2.77 -24.35 9.86
CA GLN A 563 2.26 -25.66 9.50
C GLN A 563 1.06 -26.02 10.36
N LEU A 564 0.11 -26.73 9.76
CA LEU A 564 -0.97 -27.43 10.43
C LEU A 564 -0.82 -28.93 10.15
N SER A 565 -0.54 -29.68 11.20
CA SER A 565 -0.64 -31.14 11.27
C SER A 565 -1.88 -31.48 12.06
N THR A 566 -2.95 -31.88 11.40
CA THR A 566 -4.21 -32.18 12.09
C THR A 566 -4.61 -33.62 11.85
N ALA A 567 -4.89 -34.36 12.92
CA ALA A 567 -5.71 -35.57 12.85
C ALA A 567 -7.18 -35.26 12.47
N VAL A 568 -7.60 -34.00 12.65
CA VAL A 568 -8.97 -33.51 12.43
C VAL A 568 -9.26 -33.14 10.97
N THR A 569 -8.23 -32.85 10.16
CA THR A 569 -8.40 -32.63 8.72
C THR A 569 -8.08 -33.93 8.00
N PRO A 570 -9.06 -34.60 7.38
CA PRO A 570 -8.78 -35.83 6.64
C PRO A 570 -7.78 -35.53 5.52
N GLY A 571 -6.60 -36.15 5.54
CA GLY A 571 -5.79 -36.36 4.34
C GLY A 571 -4.67 -35.36 4.00
N GLY A 572 -4.21 -34.46 4.90
CA GLY A 572 -3.02 -33.66 4.55
C GLY A 572 -2.41 -32.77 5.62
N SER A 573 -1.13 -32.44 5.43
CA SER A 573 -0.45 -31.33 6.11
C SER A 573 -0.66 -30.03 5.33
N TRP A 574 -1.00 -28.94 6.02
CA TRP A 574 -1.05 -27.61 5.41
C TRP A 574 0.21 -26.85 5.83
N ILE A 575 1.02 -26.39 4.88
CA ILE A 575 2.25 -25.63 5.13
C ILE A 575 2.23 -24.40 4.22
N ARG A 576 2.51 -23.22 4.78
CA ARG A 576 2.63 -21.97 4.04
C ARG A 576 3.75 -21.10 4.57
N GLN A 577 4.40 -20.39 3.66
CA GLN A 577 5.29 -19.29 3.93
C GLN A 577 5.01 -18.19 2.90
N THR A 578 4.39 -17.10 3.32
CA THR A 578 4.02 -15.99 2.42
C THR A 578 3.99 -14.65 3.15
N VAL A 579 3.72 -13.58 2.42
CA VAL A 579 3.33 -12.27 2.96
C VAL A 579 1.82 -12.12 2.83
N LEU A 580 1.17 -11.86 3.94
CA LEU A 580 -0.23 -11.52 4.02
C LEU A 580 -0.39 -10.01 4.08
N GLU A 581 -1.38 -9.51 3.37
CA GLU A 581 -1.79 -8.11 3.41
C GLU A 581 -3.10 -8.01 4.21
N ARG A 582 -3.30 -6.89 4.91
CA ARG A 582 -4.56 -6.63 5.59
C ARG A 582 -5.65 -6.55 4.52
N PHE A 583 -6.65 -7.38 4.70
CA PHE A 583 -7.83 -7.39 3.85
C PHE A 583 -8.64 -6.11 4.06
N ASP A 584 -8.87 -5.39 2.97
CA ASP A 584 -9.89 -4.37 2.86
C ASP A 584 -11.10 -4.99 2.13
N PRO A 585 -12.29 -5.08 2.75
CA PRO A 585 -13.51 -5.59 2.12
C PRO A 585 -13.93 -4.89 0.81
N LEU A 586 -13.32 -3.75 0.46
CA LEU A 586 -13.55 -3.07 -0.81
C LEU A 586 -12.67 -3.57 -1.96
N ASP A 587 -11.57 -4.28 -1.65
CA ASP A 587 -10.68 -4.93 -2.62
C ASP A 587 -11.14 -6.37 -2.93
#